data_AF-A0A4Y1ZDG9-F1
#
_entry.id   AF-A0A4Y1ZDG9-F1
#
_cell.length_a   1.000
_cell.length_b   1.000
_cell.length_c   1.000
_cell.angle_alpha   90.00
_cell.angle_beta   90.00
_cell.angle_gamma   90.00
#
_symmetry.space_group_name_H-M   'P 1'
#
loop_
_entity.id
_entity.type
_entity.pdbx_description
1 polymer ?
#
loop_
_entity_poly.entity_id
_entity_poly.type
_entity_poly.pdbx_seq_one_letter_code
_entity_poly.pdbx_strand_id
1 'polypeptide(L)'
;MMSKALTREKPEGLYRPQFEHDACGIGMYADIKGRASNEIVKTALEMLARLDHRAGKAADGKTGDGAGILVQVPDRFFQEVCGFDLPPAGHYGVGMFSCLKTAQAVWLRLEKLKRALLREI
;
A
#
# COMPACT_ATOMS: atom_id res chain seq x y z
N MET A 1 8.53 -29.99 -11.81
CA MET A 1 8.16 -30.37 -10.42
C MET A 1 7.56 -29.16 -9.75
N MET A 2 6.22 -29.08 -9.68
CA MET A 2 5.54 -28.00 -8.98
C MET A 2 5.52 -28.33 -7.48
N SER A 3 6.01 -27.40 -6.68
CA SER A 3 5.93 -27.44 -5.23
C SER A 3 4.46 -27.57 -4.82
N LYS A 4 4.10 -28.70 -4.20
CA LYS A 4 2.81 -28.86 -3.53
C LYS A 4 2.74 -27.80 -2.44
N ALA A 5 1.81 -26.86 -2.56
CA ALA A 5 1.42 -26.01 -1.44
C ALA A 5 1.11 -26.93 -0.24
N LEU A 6 1.67 -26.60 0.92
CA LEU A 6 1.52 -27.36 2.17
C LEU A 6 0.09 -27.20 2.71
N THR A 7 -0.93 -27.66 2.00
CA THR A 7 -2.29 -27.75 2.55
C THR A 7 -2.34 -28.96 3.46
N ARG A 8 -2.50 -28.72 4.76
CA ARG A 8 -2.50 -29.77 5.78
C ARG A 8 -3.82 -30.54 5.70
N GLU A 9 -3.84 -31.62 4.91
CA GLU A 9 -5.06 -32.38 4.58
C GLU A 9 -5.68 -33.15 5.76
N LYS A 10 -4.91 -33.44 6.81
CA LYS A 10 -5.40 -34.22 7.96
C LYS A 10 -5.88 -33.30 9.10
N PRO A 11 -7.12 -33.48 9.61
CA PRO A 11 -7.59 -32.79 10.80
C PRO A 11 -6.76 -33.22 12.01
N GLU A 12 -6.12 -32.27 12.69
CA GLU A 12 -5.45 -32.48 13.98
C GLU A 12 -6.32 -31.90 15.11
N GLY A 13 -6.79 -32.76 16.01
CA GLY A 13 -7.71 -32.36 17.08
C GLY A 13 -9.06 -31.87 16.55
N LEU A 14 -9.55 -30.74 17.07
CA LEU A 14 -10.82 -30.12 16.62
C LEU A 14 -10.66 -29.28 15.34
N TYR A 15 -9.44 -29.14 14.81
CA TYR A 15 -9.18 -28.38 13.59
C TYR A 15 -9.77 -29.09 12.36
N ARG A 16 -10.50 -28.34 11.53
CA ARG A 16 -11.10 -28.82 10.28
C ARG A 16 -10.57 -27.98 9.11
N PRO A 17 -9.59 -28.48 8.33
CA PRO A 17 -8.97 -27.74 7.23
C PRO A 17 -9.96 -27.19 6.19
N GLN A 18 -11.12 -27.85 6.02
CA GLN A 18 -12.20 -27.42 5.13
C GLN A 18 -12.83 -26.05 5.47
N PHE A 19 -12.57 -25.51 6.68
CA PHE A 19 -13.04 -24.19 7.10
C PHE A 19 -11.92 -23.13 7.11
N GLU A 20 -10.73 -23.45 6.60
CA GLU A 20 -9.63 -22.50 6.48
C GLU A 20 -9.85 -21.58 5.28
N HIS A 21 -9.82 -20.26 5.52
CA HIS A 21 -10.02 -19.25 4.49
C HIS A 21 -9.05 -18.08 4.70
N ASP A 22 -8.36 -17.70 3.62
CA ASP A 22 -7.54 -16.48 3.62
C ASP A 22 -8.43 -15.23 3.74
N ALA A 23 -8.11 -14.40 4.73
CA ALA A 23 -8.82 -13.17 5.07
C ALA A 23 -8.04 -11.94 4.58
N CYS A 24 -7.92 -11.77 3.26
CA CYS A 24 -7.46 -10.53 2.62
C CYS A 24 -8.38 -10.19 1.45
N GLY A 25 -8.66 -8.90 1.23
CA GLY A 25 -9.41 -8.40 0.08
C GLY A 25 -8.53 -7.53 -0.79
N ILE A 26 -8.57 -7.73 -2.10
CA ILE A 26 -7.91 -6.85 -3.09
C ILE A 26 -8.93 -6.41 -4.13
N GLY A 27 -8.75 -5.21 -4.67
CA GLY A 27 -9.60 -4.65 -5.71
C GLY A 27 -8.84 -3.67 -6.59
N MET A 28 -9.35 -3.45 -7.79
CA MET A 28 -8.79 -2.50 -8.75
C MET A 28 -9.93 -1.71 -9.40
N TYR A 29 -9.70 -0.43 -9.59
CA TYR A 29 -10.56 0.44 -10.38
C TYR A 29 -9.70 1.25 -11.34
N ALA A 30 -10.07 1.26 -12.62
CA ALA A 30 -9.28 1.89 -13.66
C ALA A 30 -10.18 2.49 -14.75
N ASP A 31 -9.79 3.66 -15.26
CA ASP A 31 -10.36 4.21 -16.48
C ASP A 31 -9.59 3.61 -17.68
N ILE A 32 -10.29 2.86 -18.54
CA ILE A 32 -9.70 2.16 -19.69
C ILE A 32 -9.09 3.12 -20.74
N LYS A 33 -9.50 4.39 -20.74
CA LYS A 33 -8.95 5.43 -21.60
C LYS A 33 -7.76 6.15 -20.95
N GLY A 34 -7.35 5.75 -19.75
CA GLY A 34 -6.19 6.31 -19.05
C GLY A 34 -6.39 7.73 -18.52
N ARG A 35 -7.63 8.19 -18.36
CA ARG A 35 -7.92 9.55 -17.88
C ARG A 35 -7.73 9.65 -16.37
N ALA A 36 -6.85 10.55 -15.92
CA ALA A 36 -6.69 10.84 -14.51
C ALA A 36 -7.92 11.60 -13.96
N SER A 37 -8.50 11.10 -12.86
CA SER A 37 -9.63 11.73 -12.18
C SER A 37 -9.61 11.43 -10.69
N ASN A 38 -10.00 12.41 -9.86
CA ASN A 38 -10.16 12.21 -8.42
C ASN A 38 -11.27 11.18 -8.10
N GLU A 39 -12.23 10.98 -9.00
CA GLU A 39 -13.25 9.94 -8.85
C GLU A 39 -12.63 8.54 -8.74
N ILE A 40 -11.52 8.25 -9.42
CA ILE A 40 -10.83 6.97 -9.32
C ILE A 40 -10.38 6.72 -7.87
N VAL A 41 -9.85 7.76 -7.21
CA VAL A 41 -9.39 7.68 -5.81
C VAL A 41 -10.57 7.47 -4.87
N LYS A 42 -11.66 8.24 -5.05
CA LYS A 42 -12.87 8.11 -4.23
C LYS A 42 -13.47 6.71 -4.34
N THR A 43 -13.61 6.20 -5.57
CA THR A 43 -14.13 4.86 -5.82
C THR A 43 -13.22 3.78 -5.22
N ALA A 44 -11.90 3.92 -5.34
CA ALA A 44 -10.97 2.98 -4.72
C ALA A 44 -11.07 2.96 -3.18
N LEU A 45 -11.25 4.13 -2.54
CA LEU A 45 -11.47 4.24 -1.10
C LEU A 45 -12.79 3.60 -0.68
N GLU A 46 -13.86 3.81 -1.45
CA GLU A 46 -15.16 3.17 -1.19
C GLU A 46 -15.07 1.64 -1.32
N MET A 47 -14.39 1.15 -2.36
CA MET A 47 -14.13 -0.28 -2.53
C MET A 47 -13.35 -0.85 -1.34
N LEU A 48 -12.31 -0.15 -0.88
CA LEU A 48 -11.52 -0.56 0.28
C LEU A 48 -12.39 -0.63 1.55
N ALA A 49 -13.26 0.36 1.78
CA ALA A 49 -14.18 0.36 2.90
C ALA A 49 -15.17 -0.82 2.86
N ARG A 50 -15.62 -1.23 1.66
CA ARG A 50 -16.50 -2.40 1.49
C ARG A 50 -15.80 -3.74 1.80
N LEU A 51 -14.47 -3.76 1.84
CA LEU A 51 -13.68 -4.94 2.21
C LEU A 51 -13.49 -5.10 3.74
N ASP A 52 -14.07 -4.23 4.56
CA ASP A 52 -13.92 -4.24 6.02
C ASP A 52 -14.34 -5.57 6.68
N HIS A 53 -15.30 -6.29 6.09
CA HIS A 53 -15.72 -7.62 6.55
C HIS A 53 -14.63 -8.71 6.40
N ARG A 54 -13.57 -8.45 5.61
CA ARG A 54 -12.40 -9.31 5.46
C ARG A 54 -11.18 -8.78 6.21
N ALA A 55 -11.29 -7.65 6.91
CA ALA A 55 -10.15 -7.02 7.57
C ALA A 55 -9.84 -7.72 8.90
N GLY A 56 -8.55 -7.96 9.16
CA GLY A 56 -8.05 -8.31 10.49
C GLY A 56 -8.22 -7.11 11.43
N LYS A 57 -8.82 -7.35 12.60
CA LYS A 57 -9.14 -6.32 13.61
C LYS A 57 -8.67 -6.77 14.99
N ALA A 58 -8.06 -5.86 15.72
CA ALA A 58 -7.76 -6.06 17.13
C ALA A 58 -9.03 -5.96 17.98
N ALA A 59 -8.93 -6.46 19.22
CA ALA A 59 -10.04 -6.45 20.18
C ALA A 59 -10.52 -5.05 20.59
N ASP A 60 -9.70 -4.01 20.36
CA ASP A 60 -10.04 -2.62 20.65
C ASP A 60 -11.07 -2.01 19.69
N GLY A 61 -11.38 -2.71 18.59
CA GLY A 61 -12.30 -2.28 17.54
C GLY A 61 -11.82 -1.07 16.73
N LYS A 62 -10.57 -0.63 16.92
CA LYS A 62 -9.98 0.56 16.29
C LYS A 62 -8.76 0.23 15.46
N THR A 63 -7.97 -0.75 15.90
CA THR A 63 -6.74 -1.15 15.26
C THR A 63 -7.01 -2.28 14.27
N GLY A 64 -6.56 -2.12 13.03
CA GLY A 64 -6.55 -3.17 12.02
C GLY A 64 -5.14 -3.48 11.55
N ASP A 65 -4.96 -4.62 10.91
CA ASP A 65 -3.63 -5.08 10.46
C ASP A 65 -3.02 -4.18 9.37
N GLY A 66 -3.87 -3.53 8.58
CA GLY A 66 -3.48 -2.55 7.57
C GLY A 66 -4.44 -2.49 6.39
N ALA A 67 -4.54 -1.32 5.77
CA ALA A 67 -5.30 -1.09 4.55
C ALA A 67 -4.63 0.04 3.77
N GLY A 68 -4.73 0.01 2.43
CA GLY A 68 -4.11 1.05 1.60
C GLY A 68 -4.58 0.98 0.15
N ILE A 69 -4.35 2.08 -0.57
CA ILE A 69 -4.54 2.16 -2.02
C ILE A 69 -3.22 2.54 -2.67
N LEU A 70 -2.99 2.02 -3.88
CA LEU A 70 -1.91 2.45 -4.75
C LEU A 70 -2.51 3.27 -5.89
N VAL A 71 -1.95 4.45 -6.12
CA VAL A 71 -2.39 5.38 -7.18
C VAL A 71 -1.19 5.82 -8.00
N GLN A 72 -1.46 6.37 -9.19
CA GLN A 72 -0.43 7.08 -9.96
C GLN A 72 0.06 8.31 -9.19
N VAL A 73 1.29 8.76 -9.49
CA VAL A 73 1.81 10.01 -8.90
C VAL A 73 0.86 11.16 -9.22
N PRO A 74 0.25 11.81 -8.22
CA PRO A 74 -0.70 12.91 -8.43
C PRO A 74 0.05 14.19 -8.81
N ASP A 75 0.49 14.27 -10.08
CA ASP A 75 1.35 15.35 -10.57
C ASP A 75 0.81 16.75 -10.26
N ARG A 76 -0.46 17.02 -10.59
CA ARG A 76 -1.10 18.31 -10.29
C ARG A 76 -0.99 18.72 -8.82
N PHE A 77 -1.15 17.76 -7.90
CA PHE A 77 -1.02 18.04 -6.47
C PHE A 77 0.42 18.42 -6.11
N PHE A 78 1.40 17.66 -6.58
CA PHE A 78 2.81 17.93 -6.29
C PHE A 78 3.29 19.25 -6.90
N GLN A 79 2.86 19.57 -8.13
CA GLN A 79 3.13 20.86 -8.77
C GLN A 79 2.59 22.05 -7.95
N GLU A 80 1.46 21.87 -7.25
CA GLU A 80 0.83 22.91 -6.43
C GLU A 80 1.48 23.07 -5.05
N VAL A 81 1.87 21.97 -4.40
CA VAL A 81 2.34 22.01 -2.99
C VAL A 81 3.86 22.10 -2.84
N CYS A 82 4.63 21.78 -3.88
CA CYS A 82 6.08 21.89 -3.82
C CYS A 82 6.52 23.35 -3.93
N GLY A 83 7.33 23.82 -2.98
CA GLY A 83 7.92 25.17 -3.01
C GLY A 83 9.09 25.33 -3.99
N PHE A 84 9.23 24.43 -4.96
CA PHE A 84 10.27 24.42 -5.98
C PHE A 84 9.72 23.84 -7.29
N ASP A 85 10.34 24.22 -8.40
CA ASP A 85 9.91 23.76 -9.73
C ASP A 85 10.15 22.25 -9.88
N LEU A 86 9.09 21.52 -10.23
CA LEU A 86 9.16 20.11 -10.54
C LEU A 86 9.36 19.89 -12.03
N PRO A 87 10.14 18.86 -12.44
CA PRO A 87 10.14 18.40 -13.83
C PRO A 87 8.74 18.03 -14.32
N PRO A 88 8.52 17.94 -15.64
CA PRO A 88 7.26 17.45 -16.19
C PRO A 88 6.88 16.08 -15.63
N ALA A 89 5.58 15.79 -15.57
CA ALA A 89 5.07 14.48 -15.18
C ALA A 89 5.86 13.34 -15.86
N GLY A 90 6.23 12.32 -15.07
CA GLY A 90 7.06 11.19 -15.53
C GLY A 90 8.58 11.44 -15.54
N HIS A 91 9.04 12.67 -15.30
CA HIS A 91 10.46 13.01 -15.20
C HIS A 91 10.93 13.24 -13.75
N TYR A 92 10.11 12.85 -12.78
CA TYR A 92 10.45 12.85 -11.37
C TYR A 92 9.78 11.67 -10.64
N GLY A 93 10.35 11.28 -9.49
CA GLY A 93 9.85 10.21 -8.64
C GLY A 93 9.46 10.71 -7.26
N VAL A 94 8.51 10.02 -6.62
CA VAL A 94 8.07 10.29 -5.25
C VAL A 94 8.36 9.06 -4.38
N GLY A 95 9.04 9.28 -3.26
CA GLY A 95 9.29 8.26 -2.25
C GLY A 95 8.45 8.51 -1.00
N MET A 96 7.62 7.55 -0.61
CA MET A 96 6.89 7.56 0.66
C MET A 96 7.65 6.70 1.68
N PHE A 97 8.03 7.28 2.83
CA PHE A 97 8.81 6.58 3.84
C PHE A 97 8.16 6.69 5.22
N SER A 98 7.98 5.55 5.89
CA SER A 98 7.63 5.51 7.31
C SER A 98 8.90 5.71 8.14
N CYS A 99 8.90 6.73 8.99
CA CYS A 99 10.00 7.04 9.89
C CYS A 99 9.57 6.89 11.36
N LEU A 100 10.54 6.60 12.24
CA LEU A 100 10.33 6.74 13.68
C LEU A 100 10.09 8.23 14.00
N LYS A 101 9.26 8.51 15.01
CA LYS A 101 8.83 9.87 15.35
C LYS A 101 9.95 10.79 15.89
N THR A 102 11.18 10.29 16.06
CA THR A 102 12.31 11.09 16.57
C THR A 102 13.06 11.76 15.43
N ALA A 103 13.35 13.06 15.59
CA ALA A 103 14.06 13.85 14.58
C ALA A 103 15.41 13.21 14.18
N GLN A 104 16.13 12.63 15.14
CA GLN A 104 17.42 11.98 14.89
C GLN A 104 17.29 10.72 14.02
N ALA A 105 16.24 9.91 14.22
CA ALA A 105 16.00 8.73 13.39
C ALA A 105 15.55 9.12 11.97
N VAL A 106 14.73 10.17 11.83
CA VAL A 106 14.34 10.72 10.53
C VAL A 106 15.59 11.15 9.76
N TRP A 107 16.46 11.97 10.38
CA TRP A 107 17.65 12.49 9.73
C TRP A 107 18.61 11.38 9.27
N LEU A 108 18.91 10.40 10.14
CA LEU A 108 19.79 9.29 9.80
C LEU A 108 19.24 8.45 8.63
N ARG A 109 17.91 8.26 8.59
CA ARG A 109 17.25 7.53 7.51
C ARG A 109 17.32 8.29 6.19
N LEU A 110 17.05 9.59 6.19
CA LEU A 110 17.17 10.45 5.01
C LEU A 110 18.60 10.47 4.47
N GLU A 111 19.59 10.58 5.34
CA GLU A 111 21.01 10.51 4.96
C GLU A 111 21.38 9.16 4.32
N LYS A 112 20.88 8.05 4.87
CA LYS A 112 21.08 6.73 4.27
C LYS A 112 20.40 6.62 2.91
N LEU A 113 19.19 7.14 2.75
CA LEU A 113 18.44 7.14 1.49
C LEU A 113 19.13 7.99 0.43
N LYS A 114 19.54 9.21 0.77
CA LYS A 114 20.30 10.10 -0.12
C LYS A 114 21.57 9.41 -0.61
N ARG A 115 22.33 8.77 0.28
CA ARG A 115 23.52 8.00 -0.09
C ARG A 115 23.21 6.84 -1.02
N ALA A 116 22.11 6.12 -0.81
CA ALA A 116 21.72 5.01 -1.69
C ALA A 116 21.32 5.51 -3.09
N LEU A 117 20.49 6.54 -3.16
CA LEU A 117 20.00 7.12 -4.42
C LEU A 117 21.14 7.71 -5.26
N LEU A 118 22.12 8.37 -4.64
CA LEU A 118 23.24 9.00 -5.33
C LEU A 118 24.40 8.05 -5.65
N ARG A 119 24.34 6.78 -5.22
CA ARG A 119 25.40 5.78 -5.50
C ARG A 119 25.18 5.04 -6.82
N GLU A 120 23.96 5.06 -7.35
CA GLU A 120 23.57 4.34 -8.57
C GLU A 120 23.41 5.27 -9.79
N ILE A 121 23.84 6.52 -9.66
CA ILE A 121 23.97 7.52 -10.73
C ILE A 121 25.45 7.90 -10.81
#